data_AF-A0A7C3C453-F1
#
_entry.id   AF-A0A7C3C453-F1
#
_cell.length_a   1.000
_cell.length_b   1.000
_cell.length_c   1.000
_cell.angle_alpha   90.00
_cell.angle_beta   90.00
_cell.angle_gamma   90.00
#
_symmetry.space_group_name_H-M   'P 1'
#
loop_
_entity.id
_entity.type
_entity.pdbx_description
1 polymer ?
#
loop_
_entity_poly.entity_id
_entity_poly.type
_entity_poly.pdbx_seq_one_letter_code
_entity_poly.pdbx_strand_id
1 'polypeptide(L)'
;MAKYTRIPALSGKQLISLLQKDGWEIHGRTRHGVSLKKIVNRRSIVTIVPDSRASLPEGTLNAILGVKQTGIGKSGLLVIINKHGL
;
A
#
# COMPACT_ATOMS: atom_id res chain seq x y z
N MET A 1 3.38 17.09 13.55
CA MET A 1 2.52 16.48 12.51
C MET A 1 1.27 15.93 13.18
N ALA A 2 0.10 16.14 12.59
CA ALA A 2 -1.14 15.55 13.10
C ALA A 2 -1.07 14.02 12.97
N LYS A 3 -1.35 13.31 14.06
CA LYS A 3 -1.37 11.84 14.07
C LYS A 3 -2.69 11.37 13.48
N TYR A 4 -2.63 10.65 12.37
CA TYR A 4 -3.79 10.00 11.77
C TYR A 4 -4.28 8.89 12.70
N THR A 5 -5.54 9.01 13.13
CA THR A 5 -6.27 8.01 13.93
C THR A 5 -7.23 7.18 13.07
N ARG A 6 -7.52 7.65 11.85
CA ARG A 6 -8.35 6.98 10.84
C ARG A 6 -7.61 7.00 9.51
N ILE A 7 -7.84 5.97 8.70
CA ILE A 7 -7.26 5.91 7.36
C ILE A 7 -7.98 6.96 6.50
N PRO A 8 -7.27 7.97 5.99
CA PRO A 8 -7.88 8.95 5.10
C PRO A 8 -8.13 8.34 3.72
N ALA A 9 -8.95 9.01 2.91
CA ALA A 9 -9.08 8.68 1.50
C ALA A 9 -7.71 8.76 0.82
N LEU A 10 -7.32 7.70 0.11
CA LEU A 10 -6.01 7.59 -0.50
C LEU A 10 -6.12 7.04 -1.92
N SER A 11 -5.39 7.66 -2.83
CA SER A 11 -5.28 7.19 -4.20
C SER A 11 -4.33 6.00 -4.32
N GLY A 12 -4.44 5.26 -5.41
CA GLY A 12 -3.53 4.18 -5.71
C GLY A 12 -2.07 4.65 -5.82
N LYS A 13 -1.84 5.83 -6.41
CA LYS A 13 -0.51 6.46 -6.46
C LYS A 13 0.08 6.76 -5.09
N GLN A 14 -0.74 7.27 -4.16
CA GLN A 14 -0.30 7.51 -2.79
C GLN A 14 0.04 6.20 -2.08
N LEU A 15 -0.79 5.15 -2.27
CA LEU A 15 -0.50 3.84 -1.70
C LEU A 15 0.81 3.25 -2.22
N ILE A 16 1.06 3.34 -3.53
CA ILE A 16 2.32 2.90 -4.13
C ILE A 16 3.50 3.64 -3.49
N SER A 17 3.43 4.97 -3.37
CA SER A 17 4.50 5.76 -2.76
C SER A 17 4.75 5.38 -1.29
N LEU A 18 3.68 5.19 -0.50
CA LEU A 18 3.78 4.77 0.89
C LEU A 18 4.42 3.39 1.03
N LEU A 19 4.02 2.43 0.19
CA LEU A 19 4.61 1.08 0.18
C LEU A 19 6.08 1.13 -0.23
N GLN A 20 6.45 1.97 -1.21
CA GLN A 20 7.86 2.16 -1.57
C GLN A 20 8.69 2.70 -0.41
N LYS A 21 8.15 3.68 0.34
CA LYS A 21 8.81 4.20 1.56
C LYS A 21 8.91 3.15 2.68
N ASP A 22 7.99 2.17 2.70
CA ASP A 22 8.05 1.00 3.58
C ASP A 22 9.01 -0.10 3.07
N GLY A 23 9.71 0.12 1.95
CA GLY A 23 10.67 -0.83 1.40
C GLY A 23 10.08 -1.86 0.44
N TRP A 24 8.91 -1.58 -0.16
CA TRP A 24 8.45 -2.32 -1.33
C TRP A 24 9.11 -1.78 -2.60
N GLU A 25 9.44 -2.68 -3.51
CA GLU A 25 10.08 -2.34 -4.78
C GLU A 25 9.10 -2.51 -5.93
N ILE A 26 9.13 -1.59 -6.90
CA ILE A 26 8.35 -1.74 -8.12
C ILE A 26 8.96 -2.88 -8.93
N HIS A 27 8.18 -3.92 -9.17
CA HIS A 27 8.59 -5.07 -9.96
C HIS A 27 8.17 -4.93 -11.42
N GLY A 28 7.05 -4.27 -11.71
CA GLY A 28 6.57 -4.07 -13.07
C GLY A 28 5.24 -3.34 -13.15
N ARG A 29 4.77 -3.11 -14.38
CA ARG A 29 3.46 -2.52 -14.67
C ARG A 29 2.58 -3.55 -15.36
N THR A 30 1.31 -3.56 -14.99
CA THR A 30 0.28 -4.46 -15.52
C THR A 30 -0.92 -3.65 -15.99
N ARG A 31 -1.85 -4.30 -16.70
CA ARG A 31 -3.13 -3.67 -17.07
C ARG A 31 -3.94 -3.18 -15.86
N HIS A 32 -3.76 -3.81 -14.70
CA HIS A 32 -4.53 -3.51 -13.48
C HIS A 32 -3.82 -2.53 -12.54
N GLY A 33 -2.58 -2.13 -12.84
CA GLY A 33 -1.79 -1.22 -12.01
C GLY A 33 -0.33 -1.63 -11.87
N VAL A 34 0.33 -1.14 -10.83
CA VAL A 34 1.75 -1.38 -10.54
C VAL A 34 1.90 -2.62 -9.65
N SER A 35 2.78 -3.52 -10.05
CA SER A 35 3.20 -4.67 -9.25
C SER A 35 4.34 -4.25 -8.33
N LEU A 36 4.15 -4.47 -7.02
CA LEU A 36 5.11 -4.18 -5.96
C LEU A 36 5.53 -5.50 -5.31
N LYS A 37 6.81 -5.63 -4.98
CA LYS A 37 7.40 -6.80 -4.34
C LYS A 37 8.11 -6.41 -3.05
N LYS A 38 8.04 -7.26 -2.03
CA LYS A 38 8.86 -7.14 -0.82
C LYS A 38 9.28 -8.53 -0.34
N ILE A 39 10.44 -8.63 0.27
CA ILE A 39 10.89 -9.87 0.93
C ILE A 39 10.49 -9.79 2.40
N VAL A 40 9.67 -10.74 2.85
CA VAL A 40 9.23 -10.87 4.24
C VAL A 40 9.50 -12.31 4.67
N ASN A 41 10.25 -12.51 5.75
CA ASN A 41 10.60 -13.84 6.28
C ASN A 41 11.18 -14.79 5.22
N ARG A 42 12.12 -14.28 4.41
CA ARG A 42 12.74 -15.00 3.26
C ARG A 42 11.77 -15.42 2.15
N ARG A 43 10.53 -14.93 2.17
CA ARG A 43 9.53 -15.15 1.12
C ARG A 43 9.31 -13.86 0.34
N SER A 44 9.24 -13.98 -0.98
CA SER A 44 8.82 -12.87 -1.84
C SER A 44 7.29 -12.77 -1.80
N ILE A 45 6.78 -11.65 -1.31
CA ILE A 45 5.36 -11.29 -1.46
C ILE A 45 5.22 -10.25 -2.57
N VAL A 46 4.13 -10.35 -3.33
CA VAL A 46 3.83 -9.48 -4.46
C VAL A 46 2.40 -8.99 -4.32
N THR A 47 2.19 -7.71 -4.58
CA THR A 47 0.85 -7.11 -4.63
C THR A 47 0.70 -6.23 -5.87
N ILE A 48 -0.53 -6.08 -6.35
CA ILE A 48 -0.87 -5.19 -7.45
C ILE A 48 -1.71 -4.05 -6.89
N VAL A 49 -1.23 -2.83 -7.08
CA VAL A 49 -1.94 -1.62 -6.67
C VAL A 49 -2.40 -0.85 -7.90
N PRO A 50 -3.70 -0.50 -8.03
CA PRO A 50 -4.19 0.30 -9.14
C PRO A 50 -3.41 1.60 -9.27
N ASP A 51 -2.89 1.92 -10.46
CA ASP A 51 -2.16 3.17 -10.71
C ASP A 51 -3.13 4.29 -11.09
N SER A 52 -3.96 4.69 -10.12
CA SER A 52 -5.00 5.70 -10.30
C SER A 52 -4.82 6.88 -9.36
N ARG A 53 -5.22 8.05 -9.82
CA ARG A 53 -5.38 9.27 -8.99
C ARG A 53 -6.71 9.30 -8.23
N ALA A 54 -7.68 8.46 -8.63
CA ALA A 54 -8.93 8.33 -7.89
C ALA A 54 -8.69 7.67 -6.53
N SER A 55 -9.50 8.03 -5.53
CA SER A 55 -9.47 7.36 -4.23
C SER A 55 -9.79 5.88 -4.40
N LEU A 56 -9.03 5.03 -3.73
CA LEU A 56 -9.32 3.60 -3.67
C LEU A 56 -10.62 3.37 -2.87
N PRO A 57 -11.54 2.54 -3.37
CA PRO A 57 -12.66 2.06 -2.57
C PRO A 57 -12.14 1.30 -1.34
N GLU A 58 -12.86 1.37 -0.22
CA GLU A 58 -12.44 0.73 1.03
C GLU A 58 -12.22 -0.79 0.85
N GLY A 59 -13.07 -1.46 0.07
CA GLY A 59 -12.92 -2.89 -0.22
C GLY A 59 -11.61 -3.21 -0.95
N THR A 60 -11.25 -2.42 -1.97
CA THR A 60 -10.00 -2.57 -2.71
C THR A 60 -8.80 -2.32 -1.81
N LEU A 61 -8.85 -1.27 -0.99
CA LEU A 61 -7.80 -0.97 -0.04
C LEU A 61 -7.61 -2.12 0.96
N ASN A 62 -8.69 -2.60 1.58
CA ASN A 62 -8.63 -3.69 2.55
C ASN A 62 -8.09 -4.99 1.93
N ALA A 63 -8.42 -5.28 0.67
CA ALA A 63 -7.88 -6.43 -0.05
C ALA A 63 -6.36 -6.34 -0.21
N ILE A 64 -5.83 -5.17 -0.57
CA ILE A 64 -4.39 -4.92 -0.71
C ILE A 64 -3.69 -4.99 0.65
N LEU A 65 -4.28 -4.42 1.70
CA LEU A 65 -3.74 -4.42 3.07
C LEU A 65 -3.78 -5.81 3.74
N GLY A 66 -4.59 -6.73 3.20
CA GLY A 66 -4.82 -8.05 3.77
C GLY A 66 -3.58 -8.95 3.80
N VAL A 67 -3.66 -9.98 4.64
CA VAL A 67 -2.58 -10.97 4.92
C VAL A 67 -2.01 -11.61 3.65
N LYS A 68 -2.86 -11.86 2.64
CA LYS A 68 -2.45 -12.52 1.39
C LYS A 68 -1.67 -11.62 0.43
N GLN A 69 -1.71 -10.30 0.63
CA GLN A 69 -1.13 -9.32 -0.29
C GLN A 69 0.06 -8.62 0.36
N THR A 70 -0.19 -7.58 1.17
CA THR A 70 0.86 -6.85 1.88
C THR A 70 1.07 -7.32 3.32
N GLY A 71 0.01 -7.81 3.97
CA GLY A 71 0.04 -8.25 5.36
C GLY A 71 0.25 -7.15 6.39
N ILE A 72 0.20 -5.87 6.01
CA ILE A 72 0.40 -4.75 6.94
C ILE A 72 -0.89 -4.39 7.73
N GLY A 73 -2.06 -4.70 7.16
CA GLY A 73 -3.35 -4.35 7.75
C GLY A 73 -3.60 -2.84 7.87
N LYS A 74 -4.76 -2.48 8.42
CA LYS A 74 -5.17 -1.08 8.65
C LYS A 74 -4.21 -0.35 9.60
N SER A 75 -3.80 -1.01 10.68
CA SER A 75 -2.89 -0.44 11.68
C SER A 75 -1.50 -0.20 11.11
N GLY A 76 -0.96 -1.12 10.31
CA GLY A 76 0.34 -0.94 9.67
C GLY A 76 0.32 0.22 8.68
N LEU A 77 -0.75 0.36 7.89
CA LEU A 77 -0.91 1.53 7.01
C LEU A 77 -0.91 2.85 7.79
N LEU A 78 -1.60 2.92 8.93
CA LEU A 78 -1.58 4.11 9.78
C LEU A 78 -0.18 4.43 10.32
N VAL A 79 0.61 3.43 10.67
CA VAL A 79 2.02 3.62 11.08
C VAL A 79 2.84 4.22 9.94
N ILE A 80 2.70 3.68 8.72
CA ILE A 80 3.43 4.17 7.54
C ILE A 80 3.04 5.61 7.22
N ILE A 81 1.74 5.93 7.20
CA ILE A 81 1.24 7.29 6.96
C ILE A 81 1.78 8.27 8.01
N ASN A 82 1.70 7.90 9.30
CA ASN A 82 2.19 8.76 10.38
C ASN A 82 3.72 8.96 10.33
N LYS A 83 4.47 8.00 9.79
CA LYS A 83 5.92 8.09 9.65
C LYS A 83 6.36 8.92 8.45
N HIS A 84 5.62 8.84 7.34
CA HIS A 84 6.08 9.35 6.04
C HIS A 84 5.26 10.50 5.45
N GLY A 85 4.12 10.83 6.05
CA GLY A 85 3.13 11.73 5.47
C GLY A 85 2.43 11.12 4.24
N LEU A 86 1.37 11.78 3.81
CA LEU A 86 0.60 11.46 2.59
C LEU A 86 1.06 12.25 1.38
#